data_AF-A0A1X7UTC5-F1
#
_entry.id   AF-A0A1X7UTC5-F1
#
_cell.length_a   1.000
_cell.length_b   1.000
_cell.length_c   1.000
_cell.angle_alpha   90.00
_cell.angle_beta   90.00
_cell.angle_gamma   90.00
#
_symmetry.space_group_name_H-M   'P 1'
#
loop_
_entity.id
_entity.type
_entity.pdbx_description
1 polymer ?
#
loop_
_entity_poly.entity_id
_entity_poly.type
_entity_poly.pdbx_seq_one_letter_code
_entity_poly.pdbx_strand_id
1 'polypeptide(L)'
;MNDASSNPAKLSEHSKSAVAVSFTKPLLNEDRKRLRKMFLTPDLPETKCPRLDSVFKSTAVKKDAKDTDSEFTCLQAFIHDPAAPLLAMLKDVKQDGEELSTEQFKAALTTAIQLLGNASAQVSHLRRRKILKAINPEIQDLAEEDIFSNSVPYLFGKDFEPKMKNRAESLKILLPNPLKTNSFFDQAVPLSPKEKAARQTEEGSLGGQKRASRPC
;
A
#
# COMPACT_ATOMS: atom_id res chain seq x y z
N MET A 1 21.26 21.79 -18.58
CA MET A 1 20.44 20.61 -18.29
C MET A 1 21.41 19.52 -17.87
N ASN A 2 21.48 19.21 -16.58
CA ASN A 2 22.40 18.18 -16.09
C ASN A 2 21.67 16.83 -16.16
N ASP A 3 22.14 15.96 -17.05
CA ASP A 3 21.81 14.55 -17.04
C ASP A 3 22.40 13.94 -15.77
N ALA A 4 21.59 13.92 -14.70
CA ALA A 4 21.87 13.09 -13.55
C ALA A 4 21.71 11.63 -13.98
N SER A 5 22.80 11.03 -14.45
CA SER A 5 22.98 9.59 -14.55
C SER A 5 22.63 8.98 -13.19
N SER A 6 21.42 8.44 -13.09
CA SER A 6 20.84 7.89 -11.87
C SER A 6 21.47 6.55 -11.58
N ASN A 7 22.69 6.57 -11.04
CA ASN A 7 23.18 5.42 -10.31
C ASN A 7 22.31 5.29 -9.04
N PRO A 8 21.66 4.14 -8.79
CA PRO A 8 20.87 3.96 -7.58
C PRO A 8 21.78 4.16 -6.37
N ALA A 9 21.36 5.03 -5.45
CA ALA A 9 22.12 5.29 -4.24
C ALA A 9 22.39 3.99 -3.48
N LYS A 10 23.66 3.65 -3.28
CA LYS A 10 24.06 2.43 -2.57
C LYS A 10 23.87 2.64 -1.07
N LEU A 11 22.87 1.96 -0.49
CA LEU A 11 22.72 1.84 0.95
C LEU A 11 23.64 0.75 1.52
N SER A 12 24.06 0.88 2.78
CA SER A 12 24.70 -0.22 3.51
C SER A 12 23.72 -1.37 3.72
N GLU A 13 24.20 -2.61 3.87
CA GLU A 13 23.34 -3.78 4.11
C GLU A 13 22.45 -3.62 5.34
N HIS A 14 22.98 -3.01 6.41
CA HIS A 14 22.20 -2.68 7.60
C HIS A 14 21.02 -1.75 7.27
N SER A 15 21.26 -0.69 6.49
CA SER A 15 20.22 0.28 6.12
C SER A 15 19.19 -0.34 5.17
N LYS A 16 19.64 -1.19 4.23
CA LYS A 16 18.74 -1.95 3.35
C LYS A 16 17.82 -2.86 4.16
N SER A 17 18.36 -3.61 5.10
CA SER A 17 17.58 -4.50 5.97
C SER A 17 16.55 -3.74 6.79
N ALA A 18 16.95 -2.62 7.42
CA ALA A 18 16.04 -1.78 8.19
C ALA A 18 14.88 -1.21 7.33
N VAL A 19 15.17 -0.77 6.11
CA VAL A 19 14.14 -0.31 5.16
C VAL A 19 13.25 -1.48 4.74
N ALA A 20 13.82 -2.62 4.34
CA ALA A 20 13.04 -3.77 3.91
C ALA A 20 12.05 -4.23 4.99
N VAL A 21 12.49 -4.37 6.24
CA VAL A 21 11.64 -4.74 7.37
C VAL A 21 10.52 -3.71 7.58
N SER A 22 10.87 -2.41 7.57
CA SER A 22 9.92 -1.33 7.83
C SER A 22 8.78 -1.30 6.82
N PHE A 23 9.06 -1.55 5.54
CA PHE A 23 8.08 -1.40 4.45
C PHE A 23 7.29 -2.66 4.12
N THR A 24 7.71 -3.82 4.62
CA THR A 24 7.06 -5.11 4.32
C THR A 24 6.17 -5.61 5.44
N LYS A 25 6.48 -5.29 6.70
CA LYS A 25 5.75 -5.76 7.88
C LYS A 25 5.09 -4.61 8.63
N PRO A 26 3.75 -4.63 8.81
CA PRO A 26 3.09 -3.67 9.67
C PRO A 26 3.63 -3.74 11.11
N LEU A 27 3.80 -2.59 11.75
CA LEU A 27 4.17 -2.54 13.16
C LEU A 27 2.98 -2.96 14.03
N LEU A 28 3.30 -3.59 15.15
CA LEU A 28 2.32 -3.78 16.23
C LEU A 28 1.92 -2.42 16.80
N ASN A 29 0.68 -2.33 17.29
CA ASN A 29 0.13 -1.08 17.82
C ASN A 29 0.98 -0.50 18.97
N GLU A 30 1.51 -1.36 19.85
CA GLU A 30 2.36 -0.92 20.95
C GLU A 30 3.72 -0.40 20.49
N ASP A 31 4.33 -1.03 19.47
CA ASP A 31 5.57 -0.54 18.86
C ASP A 31 5.35 0.81 18.19
N ARG A 32 4.26 0.94 17.43
CA ARG A 32 3.85 2.23 16.84
C ARG A 32 3.67 3.31 17.90
N LYS A 33 2.94 3.03 18.98
CA LYS A 33 2.74 3.99 20.09
C LYS A 33 4.06 4.39 20.72
N ARG A 34 4.98 3.44 20.94
CA ARG A 34 6.31 3.70 21.48
C ARG A 34 7.09 4.65 20.58
N LEU A 35 7.19 4.34 19.28
CA LEU A 35 7.89 5.16 18.29
C LEU A 35 7.30 6.58 18.20
N ARG A 36 5.98 6.72 18.17
CA ARG A 36 5.31 8.03 18.15
C ARG A 36 5.60 8.90 19.37
N LYS A 37 5.83 8.29 20.53
CA LYS A 37 6.11 9.00 21.79
C LYS A 37 7.57 9.41 21.92
N MET A 38 8.48 8.91 21.06
CA MET A 38 9.91 9.27 21.12
C MET A 38 10.16 10.74 20.77
N PHE A 39 9.29 11.35 19.98
CA PHE A 39 9.44 12.74 19.54
C PHE A 39 8.15 13.50 19.78
N LEU A 40 8.27 14.71 20.34
CA LEU A 40 7.11 15.56 20.58
C LEU A 40 6.57 16.07 19.25
N THR A 41 5.27 15.88 19.02
CA THR A 41 4.58 16.49 17.88
C THR A 41 4.19 17.92 18.29
N PRO A 42 4.60 18.96 17.54
CA PRO A 42 4.08 20.31 17.75
C PRO A 42 2.55 20.32 17.68
N ASP A 43 1.90 21.11 18.55
CA ASP A 43 0.45 21.24 18.55
C ASP A 43 -0.02 22.10 17.36
N LEU A 44 0.00 21.50 16.18
CA LEU A 44 -0.40 22.10 14.92
C LEU A 44 -1.64 21.35 14.40
N PRO A 45 -2.75 22.03 14.08
CA PRO A 45 -3.92 21.39 13.49
C PRO A 45 -3.60 20.56 12.24
N GLU A 46 -2.63 21.00 11.44
CA GLU A 46 -2.20 20.39 10.17
C GLU A 46 -1.52 19.03 10.37
N THR A 47 -0.96 18.75 11.55
CA THR A 47 -0.36 17.45 11.87
C THR A 47 -1.38 16.46 12.41
N LYS A 48 -2.61 16.90 12.69
CA LYS A 48 -3.70 16.05 13.18
C LYS A 48 -4.46 15.43 12.01
N CYS A 49 -4.83 14.17 12.16
CA CYS A 49 -5.74 13.52 11.21
C CYS A 49 -7.10 14.25 11.27
N PRO A 50 -7.62 14.75 10.14
CA PRO A 50 -8.95 15.35 10.06
C PRO A 50 -10.02 14.39 10.60
N ARG A 51 -11.08 14.96 11.15
CA ARG A 51 -12.23 14.21 11.65
C ARG A 51 -13.42 14.48 10.75
N LEU A 52 -14.23 13.46 10.54
CA LEU A 52 -15.51 13.63 9.85
C LEU A 52 -16.40 14.64 10.60
N ASP A 53 -16.89 15.65 9.86
CA ASP A 53 -17.74 16.69 10.42
C ASP A 53 -19.02 16.11 11.04
N SER A 54 -19.50 16.75 12.10
CA SER A 54 -20.68 16.29 12.86
C SER A 54 -21.93 16.15 11.98
N VAL A 55 -22.08 16.98 10.95
CA VAL A 55 -23.21 16.92 10.00
C VAL A 55 -23.31 15.57 9.27
N PHE A 56 -22.17 14.93 9.00
CA PHE A 56 -22.10 13.63 8.33
C PHE A 56 -22.19 12.43 9.27
N LYS A 57 -22.27 12.66 10.59
CA LYS A 57 -22.48 11.59 11.58
C LYS A 57 -23.92 11.09 11.61
N SER A 58 -24.85 11.81 10.99
CA SER A 58 -26.27 11.45 10.87
C SER A 58 -26.49 10.11 10.16
N THR A 59 -27.70 9.53 10.31
CA THR A 59 -28.12 8.29 9.63
C THR A 59 -28.22 8.43 8.11
N ALA A 60 -28.17 9.65 7.57
CA ALA A 60 -28.27 9.90 6.13
C ALA A 60 -27.06 9.37 5.34
N VAL A 61 -25.88 9.29 5.96
CA VAL A 61 -24.69 8.72 5.31
C VAL A 61 -24.74 7.20 5.38
N LYS A 62 -24.66 6.54 4.22
CA LYS A 62 -24.64 5.07 4.10
C LYS A 62 -23.51 4.47 4.94
N LYS A 63 -23.78 3.32 5.56
CA LYS A 63 -22.81 2.59 6.40
C LYS A 63 -21.49 2.35 5.67
N ASP A 64 -21.53 1.88 4.43
CA ASP A 64 -20.33 1.59 3.63
C ASP A 64 -19.42 2.81 3.44
N ALA A 65 -20.00 4.01 3.33
CA ALA A 65 -19.24 5.25 3.23
C ALA A 65 -18.56 5.59 4.56
N LYS A 66 -19.22 5.36 5.70
CA LYS A 66 -18.64 5.54 7.04
C LYS A 66 -17.53 4.54 7.32
N ASP A 67 -17.72 3.28 6.94
CA ASP A 67 -16.71 2.23 7.10
C ASP A 67 -15.47 2.55 6.25
N THR A 68 -15.68 3.05 5.02
CA THR A 68 -14.61 3.51 4.12
C THR A 68 -13.87 4.74 4.67
N ASP A 69 -14.60 5.73 5.20
CA ASP A 69 -14.02 6.90 5.85
C ASP A 69 -13.17 6.53 7.09
N SER A 70 -13.65 5.58 7.89
CA SER A 70 -12.90 5.06 9.04
C SER A 70 -11.58 4.40 8.62
N GLU A 71 -11.58 3.64 7.52
CA GLU A 71 -10.36 3.08 6.94
C GLU A 71 -9.39 4.18 6.46
N PHE A 72 -9.89 5.20 5.75
CA PHE A 72 -9.07 6.34 5.33
C PHE A 72 -8.51 7.14 6.51
N THR A 73 -9.33 7.39 7.53
CA THR A 73 -8.91 8.06 8.77
C THR A 73 -7.77 7.29 9.45
N CYS A 74 -7.87 5.96 9.49
CA CYS A 74 -6.82 5.10 10.02
C CYS A 74 -5.52 5.19 9.20
N LEU A 75 -5.63 5.10 7.87
CA LEU A 75 -4.48 5.24 6.97
C LEU A 75 -3.80 6.61 7.08
N GLN A 76 -4.59 7.68 7.10
CA GLN A 76 -4.08 9.04 7.24
C GLN A 76 -3.38 9.24 8.59
N ALA A 77 -3.89 8.63 9.67
CA ALA A 77 -3.19 8.62 10.94
C ALA A 77 -1.82 7.95 10.85
N PHE A 78 -1.66 6.84 10.10
CA PHE A 78 -0.33 6.24 9.88
C PHE A 78 0.59 7.15 9.08
N ILE A 79 0.07 7.83 8.05
CA ILE A 79 0.84 8.77 7.22
C ILE A 79 1.32 9.99 8.03
N HIS A 80 0.56 10.40 9.04
CA HIS A 80 0.92 11.53 9.91
C HIS A 80 1.92 11.15 11.02
N ASP A 81 2.05 9.88 11.40
CA ASP A 81 2.95 9.47 12.48
C ASP A 81 4.41 9.92 12.32
N PRO A 82 5.03 9.91 11.12
CA PRO A 82 6.39 10.38 10.90
C PRO A 82 6.57 11.89 11.07
N ALA A 83 5.49 12.69 11.16
CA ALA A 83 5.61 14.14 11.24
C ALA A 83 6.43 14.59 12.44
N ALA A 84 6.27 13.93 13.60
CA ALA A 84 7.00 14.30 14.82
C ALA A 84 8.53 14.16 14.69
N PRO A 85 9.10 13.00 14.33
CA PRO A 85 10.55 12.89 14.14
C PRO A 85 11.06 13.77 12.99
N LEU A 86 10.30 13.95 11.91
CA LEU A 86 10.69 14.83 10.80
C LEU A 86 10.76 16.31 11.23
N LEU A 87 9.79 16.78 12.01
CA LEU A 87 9.76 18.14 12.54
C LEU A 87 10.87 18.37 13.58
N ALA A 88 11.22 17.36 14.38
CA ALA A 88 12.36 17.44 15.30
C ALA A 88 13.67 17.70 14.55
N MET A 89 13.94 16.94 13.47
CA MET A 89 15.11 17.17 12.61
C MET A 89 15.06 18.53 11.91
N LEU A 90 13.88 18.99 11.49
CA LEU A 90 13.76 20.30 10.85
C LEU A 90 14.07 21.45 11.81
N LYS A 91 13.61 21.37 13.07
CA LYS A 91 13.90 22.38 14.10
C LYS A 91 15.39 22.49 14.38
N ASP A 92 16.05 21.35 14.48
CA ASP A 92 17.50 21.25 14.65
C ASP A 92 18.25 21.94 13.49
N VAL A 93 17.94 21.56 12.25
CA VAL A 93 18.55 22.14 11.03
C VAL A 93 18.31 23.65 10.93
N LYS A 94 17.15 24.14 11.36
CA LYS A 94 16.80 25.57 11.36
C LYS A 94 17.32 26.33 12.58
N GLN A 95 17.89 25.65 13.57
CA GLN A 95 18.28 26.22 14.85
C GLN A 95 17.09 26.85 15.61
N ASP A 96 15.88 26.32 15.39
CA ASP A 96 14.62 26.77 15.99
C ASP A 96 14.33 26.04 17.34
N GLY A 97 15.36 25.69 18.11
CA GLY A 97 15.23 24.94 19.36
C GLY A 97 16.56 24.34 19.87
N GLU A 98 16.46 23.34 20.73
CA GLU A 98 17.63 22.56 21.18
C GLU A 98 18.21 21.74 20.02
N GLU A 99 19.54 21.80 19.88
CA GLU A 99 20.27 21.03 18.87
C GLU A 99 20.22 19.53 19.21
N LEU A 100 19.90 18.71 18.22
CA LEU A 100 19.93 17.26 18.35
C LEU A 100 21.36 16.77 18.23
N SER A 101 21.79 15.93 19.17
CA SER A 101 23.00 15.14 18.96
C SER A 101 22.88 14.26 17.72
N THR A 102 24.01 13.88 17.11
CA THR A 102 24.06 12.97 15.96
C THR A 102 23.24 11.69 16.18
N GLU A 103 23.28 11.12 17.39
CA GLU A 103 22.51 9.92 17.73
C GLU A 103 21.01 10.20 17.81
N GLN A 104 20.59 11.36 18.34
CA GLN A 104 19.18 11.76 18.35
C GLN A 104 18.67 12.03 16.93
N PHE A 105 19.47 12.68 16.08
CA PHE A 105 19.12 12.92 14.67
C PHE A 105 18.95 11.59 13.92
N LYS A 106 19.89 10.66 14.10
CA LYS A 106 19.81 9.30 13.53
C LYS A 106 18.60 8.52 14.05
N ALA A 107 18.28 8.65 15.34
CA ALA A 107 17.10 8.04 15.93
C ALA A 107 15.81 8.63 15.34
N ALA A 108 15.75 9.95 15.15
CA ALA A 108 14.62 10.63 14.51
C ALA A 108 14.44 10.13 13.06
N LEU A 109 15.50 10.12 12.27
CA LEU A 109 15.48 9.63 10.90
C LEU A 109 15.02 8.16 10.82
N THR A 110 15.58 7.30 11.66
CA THR A 110 15.23 5.87 11.70
C THR A 110 13.76 5.68 12.10
N THR A 111 13.29 6.43 13.10
CA THR A 111 11.89 6.39 13.55
C THR A 111 10.94 6.85 12.46
N ALA A 112 11.28 7.93 11.73
CA ALA A 112 10.50 8.40 10.59
C ALA A 112 10.40 7.34 9.48
N ILE A 113 11.51 6.69 9.14
CA ILE A 113 11.54 5.59 8.15
C ILE A 113 10.66 4.43 8.59
N GLN A 114 10.73 4.02 9.86
CA GLN A 114 9.91 2.93 10.39
C GLN A 114 8.41 3.26 10.36
N LEU A 115 8.04 4.49 10.72
CA LEU A 115 6.64 4.93 10.71
C LEU A 115 6.09 5.07 9.28
N LEU A 116 6.90 5.57 8.33
CA LEU A 116 6.56 5.62 6.91
C LEU A 116 6.41 4.21 6.32
N GLY A 117 7.35 3.32 6.62
CA GLY A 117 7.29 1.93 6.22
C GLY A 117 6.03 1.25 6.75
N ASN A 118 5.70 1.47 8.03
CA ASN A 118 4.46 0.99 8.63
C ASN A 118 3.22 1.48 7.87
N ALA A 119 3.15 2.77 7.53
CA ALA A 119 2.04 3.30 6.75
C ALA A 119 1.90 2.57 5.39
N SER A 120 3.01 2.39 4.67
CA SER A 120 3.05 1.64 3.41
C SER A 120 2.63 0.17 3.57
N ALA A 121 3.11 -0.50 4.62
CA ALA A 121 2.76 -1.88 4.92
C ALA A 121 1.26 -2.03 5.26
N GLN A 122 0.70 -1.09 6.03
CA GLN A 122 -0.73 -1.04 6.35
C GLN A 122 -1.60 -0.82 5.10
N VAL A 123 -1.18 0.05 4.18
CA VAL A 123 -1.85 0.20 2.87
C VAL A 123 -1.82 -1.09 2.07
N SER A 124 -0.66 -1.75 2.01
CA SER A 124 -0.51 -3.03 1.31
C SER A 124 -1.39 -4.13 1.92
N HIS A 125 -1.42 -4.20 3.25
CA HIS A 125 -2.30 -5.10 3.99
C HIS A 125 -3.78 -4.85 3.69
N LEU A 126 -4.23 -3.58 3.74
CA LEU A 126 -5.61 -3.22 3.41
C LEU A 126 -5.96 -3.60 1.96
N ARG A 127 -5.06 -3.34 1.01
CA ARG A 127 -5.25 -3.71 -0.41
C ARG A 127 -5.44 -5.21 -0.58
N ARG A 128 -4.59 -6.04 0.06
CA ARG A 128 -4.74 -7.51 0.06
C ARG A 128 -6.09 -7.92 0.61
N ARG A 129 -6.45 -7.41 1.79
CA ARG A 129 -7.72 -7.73 2.46
C ARG A 129 -8.92 -7.39 1.57
N LYS A 130 -8.93 -6.23 0.90
CA LYS A 130 -10.02 -5.82 0.00
C LYS A 130 -10.13 -6.74 -1.23
N ILE A 131 -9.01 -7.07 -1.87
CA ILE A 131 -9.00 -7.97 -3.04
C ILE A 131 -9.44 -9.38 -2.62
N LEU A 132 -8.89 -9.92 -1.53
CA LEU A 132 -9.26 -11.24 -1.03
C LEU A 132 -10.74 -11.31 -0.66
N LYS A 133 -11.25 -10.30 0.07
CA LYS A 133 -12.68 -10.21 0.42
C LYS A 133 -13.59 -10.18 -0.81
N ALA A 134 -13.17 -9.50 -1.89
CA ALA A 134 -13.93 -9.43 -3.13
C ALA A 134 -13.95 -10.77 -3.89
N ILE A 135 -12.88 -11.58 -3.78
CA ILE A 135 -12.80 -12.90 -4.41
C ILE A 135 -13.52 -13.94 -3.56
N ASN A 136 -13.19 -14.03 -2.26
CA ASN A 136 -13.84 -14.90 -1.29
C ASN A 136 -13.69 -14.31 0.14
N PRO A 137 -14.78 -13.93 0.83
CA PRO A 137 -14.71 -13.42 2.19
C PRO A 137 -14.08 -14.37 3.22
N GLU A 138 -14.11 -15.68 3.00
CA GLU A 138 -13.59 -16.70 3.92
C GLU A 138 -12.05 -16.80 3.96
N ILE A 139 -11.38 -16.12 3.02
CA ILE A 139 -9.91 -16.10 2.93
C ILE A 139 -9.33 -14.69 3.19
N GLN A 140 -10.16 -13.72 3.58
CA GLN A 140 -9.70 -12.34 3.77
C GLN A 140 -8.63 -12.20 4.87
N ASP A 141 -8.66 -13.10 5.85
CA ASP A 141 -7.70 -13.22 6.96
C ASP A 141 -6.30 -13.63 6.48
N LEU A 142 -6.17 -14.23 5.30
CA LEU A 142 -4.86 -14.49 4.69
C LEU A 142 -4.05 -13.21 4.55
N ALA A 143 -4.69 -12.04 4.44
CA ALA A 143 -4.02 -10.75 4.34
C ALA A 143 -3.08 -10.46 5.53
N GLU A 144 -3.35 -11.06 6.70
CA GLU A 144 -2.60 -10.86 7.95
C GLU A 144 -1.36 -11.77 8.07
N GLU A 145 -1.17 -12.73 7.16
CA GLU A 145 -0.08 -13.69 7.25
C GLU A 145 1.29 -13.09 6.84
N ASP A 146 2.36 -13.57 7.49
CA ASP A 146 3.75 -13.17 7.24
C ASP A 146 4.30 -13.62 5.86
N ILE A 147 3.52 -14.38 5.08
CA ILE A 147 3.89 -14.90 3.75
C ILE A 147 4.18 -13.79 2.72
N PHE A 148 3.75 -12.56 2.97
CA PHE A 148 3.95 -11.45 2.05
C PHE A 148 5.22 -10.64 2.26
N SER A 149 6.05 -11.02 3.24
CA SER A 149 7.35 -10.39 3.50
C SER A 149 8.25 -10.36 2.26
N ASN A 150 8.13 -11.37 1.39
CA ASN A 150 8.87 -11.48 0.12
C ASN A 150 8.03 -11.14 -1.12
N SER A 151 6.88 -10.47 -0.95
CA SER A 151 5.95 -10.22 -2.07
C SER A 151 6.46 -9.18 -3.06
N VAL A 152 7.30 -8.24 -2.61
CA VAL A 152 7.83 -7.13 -3.40
C VAL A 152 8.48 -7.64 -4.70
N PRO A 153 8.19 -7.03 -5.87
CA PRO A 153 7.39 -5.82 -6.06
C PRO A 153 5.87 -6.05 -6.17
N TYR A 154 5.40 -7.28 -6.06
CA TYR A 154 3.99 -7.66 -6.22
C TYR A 154 3.21 -7.56 -4.90
N LEU A 155 1.89 -7.44 -5.00
CA LEU A 155 1.04 -7.36 -3.80
C LEU A 155 0.99 -8.70 -3.06
N PHE A 156 0.83 -9.82 -3.77
CA PHE A 156 0.70 -11.15 -3.18
C PHE A 156 1.98 -11.99 -3.27
N GLY A 157 2.83 -11.73 -4.27
CA GLY A 157 4.07 -12.48 -4.45
C GLY A 157 3.87 -13.90 -4.97
N LYS A 158 4.99 -14.57 -5.23
CA LYS A 158 5.03 -15.95 -5.78
C LYS A 158 4.55 -17.02 -4.79
N ASP A 159 4.66 -16.77 -3.50
CA ASP A 159 4.35 -17.75 -2.45
C ASP A 159 2.84 -17.81 -2.13
N PHE A 160 2.03 -16.91 -2.70
CA PHE A 160 0.59 -16.83 -2.45
C PHE A 160 -0.19 -18.00 -3.04
N GLU A 161 0.06 -18.36 -4.31
CA GLU A 161 -0.68 -19.44 -4.97
C GLU A 161 -0.49 -20.81 -4.29
N PRO A 162 0.74 -21.25 -3.96
CA PRO A 162 0.95 -22.48 -3.20
C PRO A 162 0.20 -22.48 -1.86
N LYS A 163 0.20 -21.35 -1.15
CA LYS A 163 -0.49 -21.21 0.13
C LYS A 163 -2.01 -21.31 -0.01
N MET A 164 -2.57 -20.69 -1.04
CA MET A 164 -3.99 -20.79 -1.38
C MET A 164 -4.41 -22.24 -1.65
N LYS A 165 -3.60 -23.00 -2.41
CA LYS A 165 -3.85 -24.42 -2.66
C LYS A 165 -3.87 -25.23 -1.37
N ASN A 166 -2.86 -25.06 -0.51
CA ASN A 166 -2.78 -25.75 0.78
C ASN A 166 -3.99 -25.44 1.69
N ARG A 167 -4.48 -24.19 1.72
CA ARG A 167 -5.66 -23.83 2.50
C ARG A 167 -6.93 -24.44 1.93
N ALA A 168 -7.09 -24.43 0.60
CA ALA A 168 -8.23 -25.08 -0.06
C ALA A 168 -8.25 -26.60 0.23
N GLU A 169 -7.09 -27.26 0.23
CA GLU A 169 -6.96 -28.67 0.60
C GLU A 169 -7.28 -28.92 2.07
N SER A 170 -6.79 -28.08 2.98
CA SER A 170 -7.08 -28.18 4.42
C SER A 170 -8.57 -28.05 4.72
N LEU A 171 -9.26 -27.14 4.03
CA LEU A 171 -10.72 -26.96 4.16
C LEU A 171 -11.49 -28.18 3.64
N LYS A 172 -11.05 -28.83 2.56
CA LYS A 172 -11.67 -30.06 2.05
C LYS A 172 -11.59 -31.22 3.05
N ILE A 173 -10.55 -31.27 3.88
CA ILE A 173 -10.40 -32.29 4.93
C ILE A 173 -11.33 -32.03 6.12
N LEU A 174 -11.56 -30.76 6.46
CA LEU A 174 -12.34 -30.36 7.64
C LEU A 174 -13.85 -30.30 7.37
N LEU A 175 -14.28 -30.23 6.11
CA LEU A 175 -15.70 -30.14 5.73
C LEU A 175 -16.15 -31.48 5.11
N PRO A 176 -17.05 -32.24 5.77
CA PRO A 176 -17.51 -33.55 5.28
C PRO A 176 -18.43 -33.46 4.04
N ASN A 177 -18.74 -32.26 3.55
CA ASN A 177 -19.45 -32.02 2.30
C ASN A 177 -18.70 -30.96 1.50
N PRO A 178 -18.48 -31.17 0.18
CA PRO A 178 -17.85 -30.16 -0.65
C PRO A 178 -18.73 -28.91 -0.71
N LEU A 179 -18.28 -27.82 -0.08
CA LEU A 179 -18.75 -26.48 -0.44
C LEU A 179 -18.60 -26.36 -1.95
N LYS A 180 -19.68 -25.94 -2.63
CA LYS A 180 -19.65 -25.59 -4.05
C LYS A 180 -18.64 -24.47 -4.24
N THR A 181 -17.39 -24.85 -4.44
CA THR A 181 -16.32 -23.95 -4.85
C THR A 181 -16.66 -23.54 -6.27
N ASN A 182 -17.14 -22.32 -6.45
CA ASN A 182 -16.98 -21.65 -7.73
C ASN A 182 -15.49 -21.72 -8.04
N SER A 183 -15.12 -22.45 -9.09
CA SER A 183 -13.76 -22.79 -9.47
C SER A 183 -12.87 -21.56 -9.47
N PHE A 184 -12.04 -21.43 -8.43
CA PHE A 184 -11.19 -20.27 -8.15
C PHE A 184 -10.09 -20.06 -9.22
N PHE A 185 -9.81 -21.06 -10.06
CA PHE A 185 -8.74 -21.03 -11.07
C PHE A 185 -9.16 -21.41 -12.50
N ASP A 186 -10.43 -21.77 -12.78
CA ASP A 186 -10.82 -22.27 -14.12
C ASP A 186 -11.41 -21.22 -15.07
N GLN A 187 -11.41 -19.93 -14.73
CA GLN A 187 -11.78 -18.88 -15.69
C GLN A 187 -10.56 -18.22 -16.33
N ALA A 188 -9.77 -19.02 -17.05
CA ALA A 188 -9.17 -18.52 -18.28
C ALA A 188 -10.28 -18.55 -19.34
N VAL A 189 -11.06 -17.48 -19.47
CA VAL A 189 -12.00 -17.32 -20.59
C VAL A 189 -11.17 -17.29 -21.87
N PRO A 190 -11.31 -18.26 -22.80
CA PRO A 190 -10.72 -18.11 -24.12
C PRO A 190 -11.42 -16.93 -24.78
N LEU A 191 -10.67 -15.91 -25.19
CA LEU A 191 -11.18 -14.81 -26.01
C LEU A 191 -11.98 -15.40 -27.18
N SER A 192 -13.22 -14.94 -27.32
CA SER A 192 -14.06 -15.40 -28.43
C SER A 192 -13.40 -15.05 -29.77
N PRO A 193 -13.58 -15.86 -30.83
CA PRO A 193 -12.95 -15.64 -32.14
C PRO A 193 -13.20 -14.28 -32.78
N LYS A 194 -14.16 -13.48 -32.26
CA LYS A 194 -14.52 -12.18 -32.82
C LYS A 194 -13.62 -11.01 -32.41
N GLU A 195 -12.74 -11.16 -31.42
CA GLU A 195 -11.76 -10.12 -31.06
C GLU A 195 -10.38 -10.29 -31.71
N LYS A 196 -10.10 -11.43 -32.35
CA LYS A 196 -8.87 -11.63 -33.14
C LYS A 196 -8.90 -10.91 -34.50
N ALA A 197 -10.08 -10.58 -35.02
CA ALA A 197 -10.21 -9.91 -36.32
C ALA A 197 -9.88 -8.40 -36.28
N ALA A 198 -9.94 -7.76 -35.11
CA ALA A 198 -9.67 -6.32 -34.99
C ALA A 198 -8.17 -5.97 -34.80
N ARG A 199 -7.30 -6.98 -34.65
CA ARG A 199 -5.85 -6.77 -34.45
C ARG A 199 -4.96 -7.16 -35.64
N GLN A 200 -5.54 -7.55 -36.78
CA GLN A 200 -4.79 -7.89 -38.00
C GLN A 200 -5.02 -6.95 -39.18
N THR A 201 -5.69 -5.81 -38.98
CA THR A 201 -5.98 -4.85 -40.09
C THR A 201 -5.25 -3.50 -39.95
N GLU A 202 -4.38 -3.32 -38.95
CA GLU A 202 -3.61 -2.07 -38.78
C GLU A 202 -2.10 -2.18 -39.07
N GLU A 203 -1.61 -3.31 -39.58
CA GLU A 203 -0.25 -3.41 -40.13
C GLU A 203 -0.29 -3.71 -41.63
N GLY A 204 -0.42 -2.65 -42.43
CA GLY A 204 -0.15 -2.75 -43.87
C GLY A 204 -0.91 -1.78 -44.76
N SER A 205 -0.66 -0.48 -44.68
CA SER A 205 -0.62 0.34 -45.89
C SER A 205 0.00 1.73 -45.64
N LEU A 206 1.31 1.83 -45.89
CA LEU A 206 1.94 3.08 -46.29
C LEU A 206 1.52 3.38 -47.73
N GLY A 207 0.93 4.54 -47.99
CA GLY A 207 0.72 4.99 -49.37
C GLY A 207 -0.12 6.26 -49.55
N GLY A 208 0.55 7.42 -49.61
CA GLY A 208 0.24 8.45 -50.62
C GLY A 208 -0.85 9.50 -50.33
N GLN A 209 -0.39 10.72 -50.04
CA GLN A 209 -0.76 12.00 -50.69
C GLN A 209 -2.22 12.23 -51.16
N LYS A 210 -2.88 13.28 -50.64
CA LYS A 210 -2.98 14.64 -51.24
C LYS A 210 -3.92 15.57 -50.45
N ARG A 211 -3.57 16.86 -50.47
CA ARG A 211 -4.29 18.05 -49.97
C ARG A 211 -5.77 18.10 -50.37
N ALA A 212 -6.62 18.69 -49.51
CA ALA A 212 -7.43 19.88 -49.82
C ALA A 212 -8.19 20.42 -48.58
N SER A 213 -7.93 21.69 -48.26
CA SER A 213 -8.91 22.76 -47.98
C SER A 213 -9.96 22.61 -46.86
N ARG A 214 -9.82 23.48 -45.84
CA ARG A 214 -10.91 24.19 -45.12
C ARG A 214 -11.89 24.84 -46.12
N PRO A 215 -13.18 25.13 -45.80
CA PRO A 215 -13.65 25.94 -44.65
C PRO A 215 -14.93 25.36 -43.99
N CYS A 216 -15.50 25.84 -42.89
CA CYS A 216 -15.44 27.06 -42.07
C CYS A 216 -15.65 26.64 -40.61
#